data_AF-T0QL16-F1
#
_entry.id   AF-T0QL16-F1
#
_cell.length_a   1.000
_cell.length_b   1.000
_cell.length_c   1.000
_cell.angle_alpha   90.00
_cell.angle_beta   90.00
_cell.angle_gamma   90.00
#
_symmetry.space_group_name_H-M   'P 1'
#
loop_
_entity.id
_entity.type
_entity.pdbx_description
1 polymer ?
#
loop_
_entity_poly.entity_id
_entity_poly.type
_entity_poly.pdbx_seq_one_letter_code
_entity_poly.pdbx_strand_id
1 'polypeptide(L)'
;MGREGKQRKLKRAKAEKTAAKKNRGSHALGVDMRKLREQLARLELQLVTMEADGNCLFRTLSDQLHGDQTHFPEMRKDIVQYIKDHQDDLEPFMEDEEAFDHYCSRMADDGVWGGNLELYVASLLWQRHIVVHQVDGNRTTIDCGHAKAPAWHVCYYNDEHYDSIRSVDDDLMSTPLALPLPASEGKICVETGADTSAQRESDLNALRKDFPTMDTDELASLFEQLQCDPAKVRQKLAAKTKKAKHMIKMKKRR
;
A
#
# COMPACT_ATOMS: atom_id res chain seq x y z
N MET A 1 -10.72 48.89 -16.41
CA MET A 1 -10.85 47.47 -16.01
C MET A 1 -10.38 47.33 -14.56
N GLY A 2 -11.32 47.07 -13.65
CA GLY A 2 -11.19 47.33 -12.20
C GLY A 2 -10.31 46.35 -11.41
N ARG A 3 -9.86 46.83 -10.24
CA ARG A 3 -9.01 46.12 -9.25
C ARG A 3 -9.53 44.72 -8.87
N GLU A 4 -10.83 44.50 -9.01
CA GLU A 4 -11.53 43.22 -8.76
C GLU A 4 -11.12 42.09 -9.73
N GLY A 5 -10.84 42.42 -10.99
CA GLY A 5 -10.40 41.44 -11.99
C GLY A 5 -8.99 40.89 -11.71
N LYS A 6 -8.12 41.71 -11.12
CA LYS A 6 -6.77 41.29 -10.68
C LYS A 6 -6.85 40.40 -9.44
N GLN A 7 -7.72 40.69 -8.47
CA GLN A 7 -7.90 39.86 -7.28
C GLN A 7 -8.50 38.49 -7.59
N ARG A 8 -9.49 38.38 -8.51
CA ARG A 8 -10.04 37.08 -8.93
C ARG A 8 -9.01 36.21 -9.65
N LYS A 9 -8.16 36.80 -10.51
CA LYS A 9 -7.06 36.07 -11.17
C LYS A 9 -6.00 35.59 -10.18
N LEU A 10 -5.63 36.40 -9.18
CA LEU A 10 -4.71 35.98 -8.12
C LEU A 10 -5.28 34.88 -7.23
N LYS A 11 -6.57 34.95 -6.86
CA LYS A 11 -7.24 33.89 -6.08
C LYS A 11 -7.32 32.57 -6.86
N ARG A 12 -7.65 32.62 -8.15
CA ARG A 12 -7.69 31.45 -9.03
C ARG A 12 -6.30 30.83 -9.24
N ALA A 13 -5.27 31.66 -9.47
CA ALA A 13 -3.89 31.18 -9.57
C ALA A 13 -3.35 30.61 -8.24
N LYS A 14 -3.83 31.10 -7.09
CA LYS A 14 -3.53 30.53 -5.77
C LYS A 14 -4.24 29.18 -5.59
N ALA A 15 -5.53 29.08 -5.95
CA ALA A 15 -6.29 27.85 -5.89
C ALA A 15 -5.76 26.76 -6.84
N GLU A 16 -5.37 27.12 -8.07
CA GLU A 16 -4.73 26.23 -9.04
C GLU A 16 -3.33 25.78 -8.57
N LYS A 17 -2.56 26.67 -7.90
CA LYS A 17 -1.29 26.29 -7.26
C LYS A 17 -1.48 25.38 -6.04
N THR A 18 -2.54 25.56 -5.25
CA THR A 18 -2.87 24.68 -4.11
C THR A 18 -3.38 23.31 -4.60
N ALA A 19 -4.19 23.27 -5.66
CA ALA A 19 -4.65 22.04 -6.30
C ALA A 19 -3.49 21.26 -6.98
N ALA A 20 -2.58 21.97 -7.65
CA ALA A 20 -1.36 21.37 -8.21
C ALA A 20 -0.36 20.90 -7.14
N LYS A 21 -0.43 21.45 -5.91
CA LYS A 21 0.33 20.96 -4.74
C LYS A 21 -0.31 19.72 -4.12
N LYS A 22 -1.65 19.64 -4.09
CA LYS A 22 -2.42 18.48 -3.60
C LYS A 22 -2.12 17.21 -4.42
N ASN A 23 -1.94 17.36 -5.73
CA ASN A 23 -1.58 16.25 -6.63
C ASN A 23 -0.08 15.85 -6.60
N ARG A 24 0.74 16.51 -5.77
CA ARG A 24 2.17 16.19 -5.59
C ARG A 24 2.46 15.37 -4.33
N GLY A 25 1.47 15.16 -3.46
CA GLY A 25 1.64 14.41 -2.21
C GLY A 25 2.09 12.96 -2.45
N SER A 26 1.61 12.33 -3.53
CA SER A 26 1.92 10.93 -3.84
C SER A 26 3.29 10.69 -4.48
N HIS A 27 4.05 11.74 -4.83
CA HIS A 27 5.39 11.59 -5.41
C HIS A 27 6.50 11.97 -4.43
N ALA A 28 6.13 12.41 -3.22
CA ALA A 28 7.07 12.89 -2.21
C ALA A 28 7.83 11.77 -1.46
N LEU A 29 7.40 10.51 -1.61
CA LEU A 29 7.84 9.40 -0.76
C LEU A 29 8.63 8.29 -1.49
N GLY A 30 8.96 8.45 -2.77
CA GLY A 30 9.87 7.52 -3.47
C GLY A 30 9.39 6.08 -3.70
N VAL A 31 8.21 5.69 -3.22
CA VAL A 31 7.64 4.34 -3.42
C VAL A 31 7.06 4.19 -4.81
N ASP A 32 7.33 3.04 -5.42
CA ASP A 32 6.70 2.63 -6.67
C ASP A 32 5.26 2.17 -6.46
N MET A 33 4.32 3.10 -6.61
CA MET A 33 2.88 2.84 -6.46
C MET A 33 2.23 2.25 -7.73
N ARG A 34 2.99 1.86 -8.77
CA ARG A 34 2.41 1.41 -10.05
C ARG A 34 1.52 0.18 -9.89
N LYS A 35 2.03 -0.86 -9.23
CA LYS A 35 1.28 -2.11 -9.01
C LYS A 35 0.00 -1.86 -8.21
N LEU A 36 0.08 -1.05 -7.16
CA LEU A 36 -1.09 -0.64 -6.41
C LEU A 36 -2.11 0.08 -7.29
N ARG A 37 -1.70 1.07 -8.09
CA ARG A 37 -2.62 1.80 -8.98
C ARG A 37 -3.28 0.88 -10.01
N GLU A 38 -2.53 -0.05 -10.58
CA GLU A 38 -3.07 -1.07 -11.49
C GLU A 38 -4.08 -1.98 -10.78
N GLN A 39 -3.80 -2.40 -9.54
CA GLN A 39 -4.74 -3.13 -8.71
C GLN A 39 -6.01 -2.33 -8.43
N LEU A 40 -5.89 -1.08 -7.96
CA LEU A 40 -7.04 -0.24 -7.63
C LEU A 40 -7.90 0.01 -8.87
N ALA A 41 -7.29 0.25 -10.03
CA ALA A 41 -8.01 0.40 -11.29
C ALA A 41 -8.81 -0.85 -11.67
N ARG A 42 -8.26 -2.06 -11.49
CA ARG A 42 -8.97 -3.32 -11.75
C ARG A 42 -10.15 -3.55 -10.80
N LEU A 43 -10.08 -3.02 -9.59
CA LEU A 43 -11.10 -3.17 -8.56
C LEU A 43 -12.09 -2.00 -8.53
N GLU A 44 -11.96 -1.03 -9.45
CA GLU A 44 -12.79 0.18 -9.46
C GLU A 44 -12.69 0.97 -8.13
N LEU A 45 -11.47 1.07 -7.62
CA LEU A 45 -11.12 1.79 -6.40
C LEU A 45 -10.19 2.98 -6.68
N GLN A 46 -10.22 3.98 -5.80
CA GLN A 46 -9.37 5.17 -5.84
C GLN A 46 -8.73 5.47 -4.49
N LEU A 47 -7.53 6.04 -4.53
CA LEU A 47 -6.75 6.44 -3.37
C LEU A 47 -7.18 7.84 -2.88
N VAL A 48 -7.40 7.98 -1.58
CA VAL A 48 -7.65 9.24 -0.89
C VAL A 48 -6.48 9.49 0.07
N THR A 49 -5.67 10.51 -0.24
CA THR A 49 -4.45 10.79 0.52
C THR A 49 -4.73 11.47 1.86
N MET A 50 -4.15 10.92 2.92
CA MET A 50 -4.19 11.44 4.28
C MET A 50 -3.04 12.43 4.53
N GLU A 51 -3.19 13.26 5.55
CA GLU A 51 -2.06 14.02 6.06
C GLU A 51 -0.99 13.06 6.58
N ALA A 52 0.25 13.23 6.09
CA ALA A 52 1.41 12.44 6.51
C ALA A 52 1.96 12.94 7.85
N ASP A 53 1.13 12.86 8.87
CA ASP A 53 1.47 13.03 10.27
C ASP A 53 1.32 11.70 11.02
N GLY A 54 1.63 11.72 12.32
CA GLY A 54 1.47 10.53 13.14
C GLY A 54 0.03 10.12 13.44
N ASN A 55 -0.95 10.78 12.84
CA ASN A 55 -2.37 10.47 12.94
C ASN A 55 -2.93 9.78 11.69
N CYS A 56 -2.10 9.50 10.67
CA CYS A 56 -2.56 9.01 9.37
C CYS A 56 -3.48 7.78 9.44
N LEU A 57 -3.23 6.83 10.34
CA LEU A 57 -4.11 5.68 10.56
C LEU A 57 -5.51 6.14 11.03
N PHE A 58 -5.57 6.95 12.07
CA PHE A 58 -6.85 7.42 12.64
C PHE A 58 -7.59 8.36 11.67
N ARG A 59 -6.85 9.13 10.86
CA ARG A 59 -7.42 9.93 9.77
C ARG A 59 -8.01 9.05 8.68
N THR A 60 -7.33 7.95 8.35
CA THR A 60 -7.84 6.95 7.40
C THR A 60 -9.14 6.32 7.90
N LEU A 61 -9.20 5.96 9.18
CA LEU A 61 -10.43 5.42 9.78
C LEU A 61 -11.54 6.46 9.85
N SER A 62 -11.22 7.71 10.21
CA SER A 62 -12.16 8.83 10.17
C SER A 62 -12.73 9.01 8.76
N ASP A 63 -11.88 8.94 7.73
CA ASP A 63 -12.30 9.05 6.34
C ASP A 63 -13.26 7.93 5.96
N GLN A 64 -12.93 6.69 6.32
CA GLN A 64 -13.73 5.49 6.05
C GLN A 64 -15.09 5.49 6.79
N LEU A 65 -15.17 6.11 7.97
CA LEU A 65 -16.41 6.15 8.76
C LEU A 65 -17.27 7.38 8.47
N HIS A 66 -16.65 8.56 8.38
CA HIS A 66 -17.34 9.85 8.34
C HIS A 66 -17.30 10.53 6.97
N GLY A 67 -16.36 10.16 6.12
CA GLY A 67 -16.16 10.82 4.83
C GLY A 67 -15.11 11.93 4.86
N ASP A 68 -14.48 12.18 6.01
CA ASP A 68 -13.45 13.21 6.18
C ASP A 68 -12.40 12.81 7.23
N GLN A 69 -11.28 13.55 7.27
CA GLN A 69 -10.14 13.26 8.16
C GLN A 69 -10.23 13.95 9.53
N THR A 70 -11.33 14.62 9.85
CA THR A 70 -11.39 15.59 10.96
C THR A 70 -11.72 14.96 12.31
N HIS A 71 -12.28 13.75 12.31
CA HIS A 71 -12.70 13.03 13.51
C HIS A 71 -11.61 12.09 14.07
N PHE A 72 -10.37 12.21 13.58
CA PHE A 72 -9.27 11.36 14.02
C PHE A 72 -9.01 11.38 15.55
N PRO A 73 -9.20 12.48 16.30
CA PRO A 73 -9.04 12.45 17.76
C PRO A 73 -10.09 11.57 18.43
N GLU A 74 -11.34 11.62 17.98
CA GLU A 74 -12.42 10.78 18.46
C GLU A 74 -12.16 9.31 18.13
N MET A 75 -11.75 9.01 16.89
CA MET A 75 -11.38 7.65 16.48
C MET A 75 -10.29 7.07 17.38
N ARG A 76 -9.23 7.84 17.67
CA ARG A 76 -8.14 7.43 18.57
C ARG A 76 -8.67 7.17 19.98
N LYS A 77 -9.46 8.09 20.52
CA LYS A 77 -10.02 7.97 21.86
C LYS A 77 -10.85 6.70 22.01
N ASP A 78 -11.72 6.43 21.04
CA ASP A 78 -12.62 5.27 21.11
C ASP A 78 -11.85 3.95 20.99
N ILE A 79 -10.84 3.87 20.12
CA ILE A 79 -9.95 2.71 20.02
C ILE A 79 -9.19 2.47 21.32
N VAL A 80 -8.55 3.51 21.88
CA VAL A 80 -7.79 3.37 23.13
C VAL A 80 -8.70 2.99 24.30
N GLN A 81 -9.92 3.54 24.34
CA GLN A 81 -10.90 3.15 25.35
C GLN A 81 -11.29 1.68 25.21
N TYR A 82 -11.54 1.22 23.98
CA TYR A 82 -11.82 -0.19 23.73
C TYR A 82 -10.67 -1.10 24.19
N ILE A 83 -9.43 -0.69 23.92
CA ILE A 83 -8.24 -1.44 24.36
C ILE A 83 -8.25 -1.60 25.88
N LYS A 84 -8.44 -0.50 26.62
CA LYS A 84 -8.52 -0.49 28.09
C LYS A 84 -9.65 -1.39 28.62
N ASP A 85 -10.80 -1.36 27.97
CA ASP A 85 -11.97 -2.12 28.40
C ASP A 85 -11.83 -3.64 28.14
N HIS A 86 -10.87 -4.05 27.29
CA HIS A 86 -10.64 -5.44 26.89
C HIS A 86 -9.17 -5.85 27.09
N GLN A 87 -8.55 -5.40 28.18
CA GLN A 87 -7.14 -5.66 28.49
C GLN A 87 -6.78 -7.16 28.38
N ASP A 88 -7.53 -8.03 29.05
CA ASP A 88 -7.24 -9.48 29.12
C ASP A 88 -7.16 -10.14 27.72
N ASP A 89 -7.95 -9.63 26.77
CA ASP A 89 -8.01 -10.16 25.40
C ASP A 89 -6.93 -9.55 24.48
N LEU A 90 -6.43 -8.36 24.78
CA LEU A 90 -5.59 -7.57 23.88
C LEU A 90 -4.12 -7.47 24.33
N GLU A 91 -3.87 -7.47 25.64
CA GLU A 91 -2.52 -7.45 26.21
C GLU A 91 -1.60 -8.56 25.67
N PRO A 92 -2.06 -9.80 25.42
CA PRO A 92 -1.22 -10.85 24.84
C PRO A 92 -0.73 -10.57 23.41
N PHE A 93 -1.29 -9.59 22.72
CA PHE A 93 -0.90 -9.19 21.36
C PHE A 93 0.00 -7.95 21.33
N MET A 94 0.31 -7.38 22.50
CA MET A 94 1.18 -6.23 22.64
C MET A 94 2.63 -6.66 22.75
N GLU A 95 3.55 -5.73 22.49
CA GLU A 95 4.99 -6.01 22.60
C GLU A 95 5.39 -6.22 24.07
N ASP A 96 6.14 -7.29 24.35
CA ASP A 96 6.50 -7.72 25.71
C ASP A 96 7.32 -6.66 26.49
N GLU A 97 7.92 -5.69 25.79
CA GLU A 97 8.77 -4.65 26.40
C GLU A 97 8.01 -3.45 26.98
N GLU A 98 6.69 -3.33 26.78
CA GLU A 98 5.89 -2.19 27.25
C GLU A 98 4.73 -2.62 28.16
N ALA A 99 4.62 -1.98 29.33
CA ALA A 99 3.49 -2.22 30.22
C ALA A 99 2.18 -1.69 29.60
N PHE A 100 1.09 -2.44 29.76
CA PHE A 100 -0.23 -2.13 29.18
C PHE A 100 -0.70 -0.68 29.42
N ASP A 101 -0.63 -0.20 30.66
CA ASP A 101 -1.03 1.16 31.02
C ASP A 101 -0.18 2.22 30.33
N HIS A 102 1.12 1.97 30.16
CA HIS A 102 2.04 2.87 29.49
C HIS A 102 1.73 2.96 28.00
N TYR A 103 1.49 1.81 27.37
CA TYR A 103 1.04 1.74 25.99
C TYR A 103 -0.27 2.52 25.79
N CYS A 104 -1.27 2.29 26.65
CA CYS A 104 -2.57 2.96 26.55
C CYS A 104 -2.46 4.48 26.73
N SER A 105 -1.59 4.94 27.64
CA SER A 105 -1.31 6.37 27.83
C SER A 105 -0.64 6.95 26.59
N ARG A 106 0.40 6.30 26.08
CA ARG A 106 1.13 6.73 24.88
C ARG A 106 0.23 6.74 23.64
N MET A 107 -0.56 5.71 23.42
CA MET A 107 -1.45 5.61 22.25
C MET A 107 -2.57 6.66 22.27
N ALA A 108 -2.92 7.19 23.44
CA ALA A 108 -3.88 8.29 23.57
C ALA A 108 -3.31 9.64 23.11
N ASP A 109 -1.98 9.81 23.05
CA ASP A 109 -1.35 11.08 22.70
C ASP A 109 -1.48 11.39 21.20
N ASP A 110 -1.62 12.68 20.89
CA ASP A 110 -1.69 13.18 19.52
C ASP A 110 -0.38 12.90 18.76
N GLY A 111 -0.50 12.47 17.51
CA GLY A 111 0.65 12.17 16.65
C GLY A 111 1.39 10.87 16.97
N VAL A 112 0.90 10.04 17.90
CA VAL A 112 1.46 8.69 18.11
C VAL A 112 0.93 7.74 17.05
N TRP A 113 1.84 7.03 16.39
CA TRP A 113 1.50 6.16 15.26
C TRP A 113 0.76 4.93 15.76
N GLY A 114 -0.37 4.62 15.11
CA GLY A 114 -1.06 3.35 15.30
C GLY A 114 -0.57 2.29 14.31
N GLY A 115 -0.97 1.04 14.55
CA GLY A 115 -0.63 -0.09 13.70
C GLY A 115 -1.71 -1.18 13.67
N ASN A 116 -1.26 -2.44 13.62
CA ASN A 116 -2.14 -3.58 13.41
C ASN A 116 -3.13 -3.78 14.56
N LEU A 117 -2.73 -3.52 15.80
CA LEU A 117 -3.63 -3.63 16.96
C LEU A 117 -4.79 -2.63 16.84
N GLU A 118 -4.50 -1.38 16.49
CA GLU A 118 -5.53 -0.34 16.32
C GLU A 118 -6.48 -0.69 15.17
N LEU A 119 -5.97 -1.22 14.06
CA LEU A 119 -6.82 -1.69 12.95
C LEU A 119 -7.69 -2.88 13.38
N TYR A 120 -7.13 -3.82 14.12
CA TYR A 120 -7.89 -4.95 14.65
C TYR A 120 -9.01 -4.48 15.58
N VAL A 121 -8.68 -3.62 16.55
CA VAL A 121 -9.67 -3.03 17.46
C VAL A 121 -10.72 -2.22 16.70
N ALA A 122 -10.32 -1.43 15.71
CA ALA A 122 -11.24 -0.70 14.85
C ALA A 122 -12.22 -1.64 14.12
N SER A 123 -11.73 -2.79 13.62
CA SER A 123 -12.57 -3.78 12.96
C SER A 123 -13.66 -4.32 13.89
N LEU A 124 -13.32 -4.59 15.15
CA LEU A 124 -14.24 -5.07 16.17
C LEU A 124 -15.22 -3.97 16.60
N LEU A 125 -14.72 -2.78 16.91
CA LEU A 125 -15.50 -1.67 17.44
C LEU A 125 -16.57 -1.19 16.45
N TRP A 126 -16.22 -1.02 15.17
CA TRP A 126 -17.14 -0.52 14.15
C TRP A 126 -17.79 -1.60 13.30
N GLN A 127 -17.49 -2.89 13.57
CA GLN A 127 -18.13 -4.02 12.91
C GLN A 127 -17.94 -3.96 11.38
N ARG A 128 -16.68 -3.75 10.99
CA ARG A 128 -16.22 -3.63 9.60
C ARG A 128 -15.01 -4.51 9.40
N HIS A 129 -14.97 -5.25 8.30
CA HIS A 129 -13.70 -5.83 7.85
C HIS A 129 -12.75 -4.71 7.44
N ILE A 130 -11.44 -4.91 7.54
CA ILE A 130 -10.45 -3.97 7.02
C ILE A 130 -9.55 -4.68 6.02
N VAL A 131 -9.57 -4.21 4.77
CA VAL A 131 -8.70 -4.69 3.70
C VAL A 131 -7.52 -3.73 3.56
N VAL A 132 -6.32 -4.21 3.88
CA VAL A 132 -5.07 -3.46 3.80
C VAL A 132 -4.38 -3.80 2.48
N HIS A 133 -4.36 -2.83 1.56
CA HIS A 133 -3.67 -2.91 0.28
C HIS A 133 -2.21 -2.45 0.42
N GLN A 134 -1.28 -3.27 -0.09
CA GLN A 134 0.14 -2.97 -0.09
C GLN A 134 0.63 -2.55 -1.48
N VAL A 135 1.77 -1.88 -1.52
CA VAL A 135 2.34 -1.31 -2.76
C VAL A 135 2.87 -2.33 -3.74
N ASP A 136 3.19 -3.52 -3.25
CA ASP A 136 3.64 -4.66 -4.05
C ASP A 136 2.48 -5.41 -4.73
N GLY A 137 1.24 -5.07 -4.39
CA GLY A 137 0.02 -5.71 -4.88
C GLY A 137 -0.62 -6.68 -3.89
N ASN A 138 -0.04 -6.92 -2.72
CA ASN A 138 -0.66 -7.80 -1.72
C ASN A 138 -1.88 -7.14 -1.07
N ARG A 139 -2.80 -7.96 -0.54
CA ARG A 139 -3.92 -7.50 0.27
C ARG A 139 -4.14 -8.40 1.48
N THR A 140 -4.04 -7.83 2.68
CA THR A 140 -4.41 -8.53 3.92
C THR A 140 -5.80 -8.11 4.33
N THR A 141 -6.59 -9.03 4.89
CA THR A 141 -7.91 -8.73 5.45
C THR A 141 -7.91 -9.01 6.95
N ILE A 142 -8.40 -8.04 7.72
CA ILE A 142 -8.68 -8.15 9.15
C ILE A 142 -10.18 -8.42 9.29
N ASP A 143 -10.53 -9.54 9.93
CA ASP A 143 -11.91 -9.98 10.12
C ASP A 143 -12.51 -9.40 11.40
N CYS A 144 -13.74 -8.89 11.31
CA CYS A 144 -14.47 -8.34 12.46
C CYS A 144 -15.37 -9.37 13.17
N GLY A 145 -15.38 -10.63 12.73
CA GLY A 145 -16.22 -11.72 13.24
C GLY A 145 -17.58 -11.84 12.56
N HIS A 146 -17.93 -10.95 11.62
CA HIS A 146 -19.25 -10.90 11.00
C HIS A 146 -19.18 -11.03 9.48
N ALA A 147 -19.45 -12.23 8.97
CA ALA A 147 -19.26 -12.60 7.55
C ALA A 147 -19.97 -11.73 6.48
N LYS A 148 -20.95 -10.91 6.87
CA LYS A 148 -21.68 -10.00 5.97
C LYS A 148 -21.43 -8.52 6.26
N ALA A 149 -20.54 -8.21 7.18
CA ALA A 149 -20.13 -6.82 7.40
C ALA A 149 -19.48 -6.28 6.12
N PRO A 150 -19.69 -5.00 5.78
CA PRO A 150 -18.93 -4.38 4.70
C PRO A 150 -17.48 -4.17 5.13
N ALA A 151 -16.64 -3.89 4.14
CA ALA A 151 -15.21 -3.69 4.33
C ALA A 151 -14.84 -2.21 4.19
N TRP A 152 -13.92 -1.77 5.05
CA TRP A 152 -13.10 -0.61 4.83
C TRP A 152 -11.84 -0.99 4.07
N HIS A 153 -11.44 -0.14 3.14
CA HIS A 153 -10.25 -0.36 2.34
C HIS A 153 -9.21 0.72 2.66
N VAL A 154 -8.01 0.30 3.00
CA VAL A 154 -6.89 1.18 3.36
C VAL A 154 -5.64 0.77 2.60
N CYS A 155 -4.72 1.69 2.38
CA CYS A 155 -3.41 1.39 1.82
C CYS A 155 -2.33 1.60 2.89
N TYR A 156 -1.34 0.72 2.94
CA TYR A 156 -0.16 0.86 3.79
C TYR A 156 1.12 0.86 2.95
N TYR A 157 2.02 1.82 3.19
CA TYR A 157 3.28 1.94 2.48
C TYR A 157 4.34 2.76 3.25
N ASN A 158 5.61 2.63 2.84
CA ASN A 158 6.80 3.19 3.52
C ASN A 158 7.02 2.71 4.95
N ASP A 159 6.44 1.58 5.31
CA ASP A 159 6.47 1.06 6.68
C ASP A 159 5.85 2.01 7.73
N GLU A 160 5.19 3.12 7.32
CA GLU A 160 4.83 4.21 8.24
C GLU A 160 3.54 4.97 7.87
N HIS A 161 2.98 4.79 6.66
CA HIS A 161 1.88 5.65 6.20
C HIS A 161 0.64 4.88 5.76
N TYR A 162 -0.51 5.38 6.21
CA TYR A 162 -1.82 4.90 5.82
C TYR A 162 -2.58 5.94 5.00
N ASP A 163 -3.17 5.47 3.90
CA ASP A 163 -4.13 6.22 3.09
C ASP A 163 -5.47 5.48 3.03
N SER A 164 -6.54 6.22 2.77
CA SER A 164 -7.87 5.67 2.55
C SER A 164 -8.05 5.21 1.10
N ILE A 165 -8.84 4.16 0.89
CA ILE A 165 -9.25 3.69 -0.44
C ILE A 165 -10.78 3.68 -0.48
N ARG A 166 -11.35 4.30 -1.51
CA ARG A 166 -12.80 4.37 -1.74
C ARG A 166 -13.17 3.86 -3.13
N SER A 167 -14.46 3.65 -3.37
CA SER A 167 -14.98 3.40 -4.72
C SER A 167 -14.67 4.56 -5.66
N VAL A 168 -14.41 4.28 -6.94
CA VAL A 168 -14.33 5.34 -7.99
C VAL A 168 -15.65 6.08 -8.18
N ASP A 169 -16.78 5.49 -7.77
CA ASP A 169 -18.11 6.11 -7.82
C ASP A 169 -18.41 6.99 -6.59
N ASP A 170 -17.50 7.05 -5.62
CA ASP A 170 -17.63 7.87 -4.41
C ASP A 170 -17.50 9.36 -4.74
N ASP A 171 -18.33 10.20 -4.12
CA ASP A 171 -18.29 11.65 -4.33
C ASP A 171 -17.16 12.36 -3.57
N LEU A 172 -16.47 11.65 -2.67
CA LEU A 172 -15.37 12.12 -1.81
C LEU A 172 -15.75 13.28 -0.87
N MET A 173 -17.04 13.58 -0.75
CA MET A 173 -17.55 14.71 0.05
C MET A 173 -18.53 14.24 1.12
N SER A 174 -19.07 13.03 0.98
CA SER A 174 -20.00 12.40 1.89
C SER A 174 -19.41 11.13 2.50
N THR A 175 -20.23 10.45 3.32
CA THR A 175 -19.90 9.15 3.90
C THR A 175 -19.56 8.15 2.80
N PRO A 176 -18.45 7.39 2.91
CA PRO A 176 -18.01 6.52 1.84
C PRO A 176 -19.05 5.46 1.47
N LEU A 177 -19.11 5.11 0.19
CA LEU A 177 -19.88 3.95 -0.27
C LEU A 177 -19.35 2.66 0.37
N ALA A 178 -20.26 1.85 0.89
CA ALA A 178 -19.93 0.57 1.48
C ALA A 178 -19.40 -0.40 0.41
N LEU A 179 -18.17 -0.87 0.59
CA LEU A 179 -17.56 -1.87 -0.28
C LEU A 179 -17.84 -3.28 0.27
N PRO A 180 -18.24 -4.24 -0.58
CA PRO A 180 -18.35 -5.63 -0.14
C PRO A 180 -16.96 -6.18 0.19
N LEU A 181 -16.92 -7.15 1.11
CA LEU A 181 -15.69 -7.91 1.31
C LEU A 181 -15.27 -8.55 -0.03
N PRO A 182 -14.01 -8.40 -0.46
CA PRO A 182 -13.54 -9.06 -1.68
C PRO A 182 -13.84 -10.56 -1.61
N ALA A 183 -14.42 -11.10 -2.69
CA ALA A 183 -14.73 -12.53 -2.76
C ALA A 183 -13.47 -13.32 -2.39
N SER A 184 -13.60 -14.24 -1.44
CA SER A 184 -12.47 -14.94 -0.86
C SER A 184 -11.73 -15.77 -1.93
N GLU A 185 -10.66 -15.23 -2.48
CA GLU A 185 -9.57 -16.05 -3.01
C GLU A 185 -8.57 -16.33 -1.87
N GLY A 186 -9.04 -17.01 -0.82
CA GLY A 186 -8.21 -17.55 0.25
C GLY A 186 -7.99 -16.64 1.46
N LYS A 187 -7.99 -17.25 2.65
CA LYS A 187 -7.55 -16.65 3.91
C LYS A 187 -6.08 -16.23 3.77
N ILE A 188 -5.75 -15.00 4.16
CA ILE A 188 -4.41 -14.41 4.02
C ILE A 188 -3.96 -14.43 2.54
N CYS A 189 -4.46 -13.49 1.74
CA CYS A 189 -3.90 -13.23 0.43
C CYS A 189 -2.59 -12.45 0.59
N VAL A 190 -1.50 -13.15 0.92
CA VAL A 190 -0.22 -12.76 0.34
C VAL A 190 -0.37 -13.01 -1.17
N GLU A 191 -0.99 -12.08 -1.89
CA GLU A 191 -0.86 -12.02 -3.35
C GLU A 191 0.56 -11.55 -3.68
N THR A 192 1.60 -12.23 -3.16
CA THR A 192 2.96 -12.06 -3.67
C THR A 192 2.79 -12.25 -5.16
N GLY A 193 2.92 -11.17 -5.92
CA GLY A 193 2.51 -11.11 -7.32
C GLY A 193 2.77 -12.45 -7.97
N ALA A 194 1.69 -13.20 -8.18
CA ALA A 194 1.78 -14.60 -8.52
C ALA A 194 2.28 -14.71 -9.96
N ASP A 195 3.60 -14.60 -10.12
CA ASP A 195 4.31 -15.53 -10.97
C ASP A 195 4.02 -16.90 -10.37
N THR A 196 2.87 -17.48 -10.76
CA THR A 196 2.55 -18.86 -10.44
C THR A 196 3.77 -19.71 -10.73
N SER A 197 4.02 -20.77 -9.96
CA SER A 197 5.09 -21.73 -10.27
C SER A 197 5.05 -22.15 -11.76
N ALA A 198 3.85 -22.23 -12.35
CA ALA A 198 3.62 -22.44 -13.77
C ALA A 198 4.15 -21.30 -14.67
N GLN A 199 3.91 -20.03 -14.35
CA GLN A 199 4.44 -18.89 -15.10
C GLN A 199 5.96 -18.79 -14.96
N ARG A 200 6.48 -18.96 -13.74
CA ARG A 200 7.94 -19.00 -13.47
C ARG A 200 8.62 -20.12 -14.26
N GLU A 201 8.03 -21.30 -14.30
CA GLU A 201 8.55 -22.44 -15.06
C GLU A 201 8.43 -22.22 -16.58
N SER A 202 7.33 -21.61 -17.03
CA SER A 202 7.15 -21.19 -18.42
C SER A 202 8.22 -20.19 -18.87
N ASP A 203 8.47 -19.15 -18.07
CA ASP A 203 9.47 -18.12 -18.35
C ASP A 203 10.90 -18.66 -18.28
N LEU A 204 11.18 -19.53 -17.32
CA LEU A 204 12.47 -20.22 -17.25
C LEU A 204 12.69 -21.14 -18.46
N ASN A 205 11.65 -21.83 -18.92
CA ASN A 205 11.71 -22.65 -20.14
C ASN A 205 11.86 -21.80 -21.41
N ALA A 206 11.25 -20.62 -21.47
CA ALA A 206 11.48 -19.66 -22.56
C ALA A 206 12.95 -19.19 -22.57
N LEU A 207 13.50 -18.82 -21.41
CA LEU A 207 14.91 -18.44 -21.27
C LEU A 207 15.86 -19.56 -21.67
N ARG A 208 15.57 -20.83 -21.32
CA ARG A 208 16.35 -22.00 -21.74
C ARG A 208 16.40 -22.15 -23.26
N LYS A 209 15.30 -21.84 -23.96
CA LYS A 209 15.25 -21.85 -25.43
C LYS A 209 16.09 -20.74 -26.05
N ASP A 210 16.10 -19.56 -25.44
CA ASP A 210 16.83 -18.40 -25.94
C ASP A 210 18.34 -18.45 -25.66
N PHE A 211 18.74 -19.17 -24.61
CA PHE A 211 20.14 -19.34 -24.20
C PHE A 211 20.53 -20.82 -24.08
N PRO A 212 20.50 -21.60 -25.18
CA PRO A 212 20.68 -23.05 -25.16
C PRO A 212 22.10 -23.51 -24.77
N THR A 213 23.07 -22.60 -24.76
CA THR A 213 24.48 -22.89 -24.43
C THR A 213 24.85 -22.57 -22.97
N MET A 214 23.92 -22.05 -22.19
CA MET A 214 24.16 -21.70 -20.78
C MET A 214 23.79 -22.88 -19.89
N ASP A 215 24.53 -23.07 -18.81
CA ASP A 215 24.20 -24.08 -17.81
C ASP A 215 22.81 -23.81 -17.20
N THR A 216 22.03 -24.87 -17.02
CA THR A 216 20.63 -24.76 -16.60
C THR A 216 20.49 -24.27 -15.17
N ASP A 217 21.42 -24.64 -14.29
CA ASP A 217 21.40 -24.28 -12.88
C ASP A 217 21.92 -22.85 -12.70
N GLU A 218 22.93 -22.45 -13.47
CA GLU A 218 23.38 -21.06 -13.54
C GLU A 218 22.27 -20.12 -14.07
N LEU A 219 21.49 -20.56 -15.07
CA LEU A 219 20.41 -19.77 -15.63
C LEU A 219 19.25 -19.62 -14.65
N ALA A 220 18.89 -20.70 -13.94
CA ALA A 220 17.88 -20.68 -12.89
C ALA A 220 18.31 -19.79 -11.71
N SER A 221 19.55 -19.93 -11.25
CA SER A 221 20.10 -19.08 -10.18
C SER A 221 20.12 -17.60 -10.58
N LEU A 222 20.48 -17.29 -11.83
CA LEU A 222 20.47 -15.92 -12.33
C LEU A 222 19.05 -15.35 -12.44
N PHE A 223 18.08 -16.17 -12.82
CA PHE A 223 16.67 -15.80 -12.89
C PHE A 223 16.11 -15.49 -11.49
N GLU A 224 16.45 -16.31 -10.49
CA GLU A 224 16.12 -16.06 -9.09
C GLU A 224 16.77 -14.78 -8.56
N GLN A 225 18.07 -14.59 -8.79
CA GLN A 225 18.80 -13.37 -8.40
C GLN A 225 18.22 -12.09 -9.01
N LEU A 226 17.52 -12.20 -10.14
CA LEU A 226 16.90 -11.08 -10.84
C LEU A 226 15.39 -11.00 -10.60
N GLN A 227 14.92 -11.56 -9.49
CA GLN A 227 13.52 -11.49 -9.04
C GLN A 227 12.54 -12.12 -10.04
N CYS A 228 12.92 -13.25 -10.66
CA CYS A 228 12.09 -13.98 -11.62
C CYS A 228 11.64 -13.16 -12.85
N ASP A 229 12.36 -12.09 -13.21
CA ASP A 229 12.06 -11.26 -14.37
C ASP A 229 12.87 -11.72 -15.61
N PRO A 230 12.24 -12.30 -16.65
CA PRO A 230 12.94 -12.81 -17.82
C PRO A 230 13.55 -11.70 -18.69
N ALA A 231 13.01 -10.48 -18.65
CA ALA A 231 13.56 -9.35 -19.41
C ALA A 231 14.91 -8.90 -18.83
N LYS A 232 15.02 -8.85 -17.49
CA LYS A 232 16.28 -8.54 -16.81
C LYS A 232 17.36 -9.58 -17.10
N VAL A 233 17.01 -10.88 -17.12
CA VAL A 233 17.95 -11.95 -17.47
C VAL A 233 18.49 -11.75 -18.89
N ARG A 234 17.60 -11.54 -19.87
CA ARG A 234 17.99 -11.30 -21.28
C ARG A 234 18.93 -10.10 -21.40
N GLN A 235 18.62 -9.00 -20.73
CA GLN A 235 19.44 -7.79 -20.77
C GLN A 235 20.85 -8.04 -20.21
N LYS A 236 20.96 -8.74 -19.08
CA LYS A 236 22.24 -9.04 -18.42
C LYS A 236 23.09 -10.00 -19.24
N LEU A 237 22.49 -11.03 -19.84
CA LEU A 237 23.18 -11.99 -20.70
C LEU A 237 23.65 -11.33 -22.01
N ALA A 238 22.80 -10.53 -22.65
CA ALA A 238 23.19 -9.78 -23.85
C ALA A 238 24.36 -8.82 -23.58
N ALA A 239 24.39 -8.18 -22.41
CA ALA A 239 25.51 -7.32 -21.99
C ALA A 239 26.81 -8.12 -21.80
N LYS A 240 26.76 -9.30 -21.18
CA LYS A 240 27.92 -10.20 -21.04
C LYS A 240 28.48 -10.62 -22.40
N THR A 241 27.63 -10.99 -23.35
CA THR A 241 28.05 -11.40 -24.71
C THR A 241 28.71 -10.25 -25.47
N LYS A 242 28.18 -9.02 -25.37
CA LYS A 242 28.79 -7.82 -25.97
C LYS A 242 30.17 -7.54 -25.39
N LYS A 243 30.33 -7.65 -24.07
CA LYS A 243 31.61 -7.45 -23.38
C LYS A 243 32.65 -8.49 -23.80
N ALA A 244 32.26 -9.77 -23.90
CA ALA A 244 33.15 -10.84 -24.36
C ALA A 244 33.61 -10.65 -25.82
N LYS A 245 32.69 -10.30 -26.74
CA LYS A 245 33.03 -10.00 -28.15
C LYS A 245 33.96 -8.80 -28.29
N HIS A 246 33.75 -7.76 -27.48
CA HIS A 246 34.62 -6.57 -27.47
C HIS A 246 36.05 -6.91 -27.02
N MET A 247 36.20 -7.72 -25.97
CA MET A 247 37.52 -8.15 -25.47
C MET A 247 38.27 -9.03 -26.47
N ILE A 248 37.59 -9.93 -27.17
CA ILE A 248 38.21 -10.77 -28.21
C ILE A 248 38.69 -9.92 -29.41
N LYS A 249 37.89 -8.92 -29.82
CA LYS A 249 38.26 -8.00 -30.89
C LYS A 249 39.48 -7.13 -30.53
N MET A 250 39.65 -6.77 -29.27
CA MET A 250 40.84 -6.04 -28.80
C MET A 250 42.09 -6.93 -28.74
N LYS A 251 41.96 -8.21 -28.38
CA LYS A 251 43.10 -9.15 -28.37
C LYS A 251 43.61 -9.52 -29.77
N LYS A 252 42.75 -9.49 -30.81
CA LYS A 252 43.16 -9.73 -32.21
C LYS A 252 43.77 -8.50 -32.91
N ARG A 253 43.81 -7.34 -32.24
CA ARG A 253 44.37 -6.08 -32.76
C ARG A 253 45.72 -5.71 -32.13
N ARG A 254 46.27 -6.61 -31.31
CA ARG A 254 47.65 -6.60 -30.81
C ARG A 254 48.39 -7.74 -31.46
#